data_AF-A0A925TG04-F1
#
_entry.id   AF-A0A925TG04-F1
#
_cell.length_a   1.000
_cell.length_b   1.000
_cell.length_c   1.000
_cell.angle_alpha   90.00
_cell.angle_beta   90.00
_cell.angle_gamma   90.00
#
_symmetry.space_group_name_H-M   'P 1'
#
loop_
_entity.id
_entity.type
_entity.pdbx_description
1 polymer ?
#
loop_
_entity_poly.entity_id
_entity_poly.type
_entity_poly.pdbx_seq_one_letter_code
_entity_poly.pdbx_strand_id
1 'polypeptide(L)'
;MARRCELTGKDALAGNNVSHANNKTRRRFMPNLCNVSLISDAMGLTYRFRISAIALKTVEHRGGLDAFLLKAGNDELSDKA
;
A
#
# COMPACT_ATOMS: atom_id res chain seq x y z
N MET A 1 14.30 -8.29 1.06
CA MET A 1 13.35 -7.33 0.46
C MET A 1 12.36 -6.88 1.52
N ALA A 2 12.23 -5.57 1.77
CA ALA A 2 11.21 -5.06 2.68
C ALA A 2 9.81 -5.21 2.05
N ARG A 3 8.85 -5.80 2.77
CA ARG A 3 7.45 -5.92 2.33
C ARG A 3 6.72 -4.59 2.57
N ARG A 4 7.09 -3.56 1.81
CA ARG A 4 6.50 -2.23 1.87
C ARG A 4 5.71 -1.94 0.59
N CYS A 5 4.59 -1.24 0.73
CA CYS A 5 3.84 -0.71 -0.41
C CYS A 5 4.61 0.42 -1.09
N GLU A 6 4.76 0.37 -2.41
CA GLU A 6 5.53 1.36 -3.18
C GLU A 6 4.83 2.73 -3.27
N LEU A 7 3.49 2.78 -3.30
CA LEU A 7 2.74 4.04 -3.31
C LEU A 7 2.57 4.69 -1.93
N THR A 8 2.07 3.93 -0.94
CA THR A 8 1.64 4.48 0.37
C THR A 8 2.60 4.21 1.52
N GLY A 9 3.72 3.53 1.27
CA GLY A 9 4.72 3.26 2.31
C GLY A 9 4.28 2.28 3.40
N LYS A 10 3.08 1.71 3.33
CA LYS A 10 2.55 0.75 4.32
C LYS A 10 3.53 -0.41 4.53
N ASP A 11 3.95 -0.57 5.77
CA ASP A 11 4.93 -1.59 6.20
C ASP A 11 4.26 -2.67 7.06
N ALA A 12 5.02 -3.71 7.39
CA ALA A 12 4.60 -4.74 8.31
C ALA A 12 4.48 -4.20 9.73
N LEU A 13 3.40 -4.57 10.42
CA LEU A 13 3.18 -4.22 11.82
C LEU A 13 3.61 -5.38 12.71
N ALA A 14 4.19 -5.06 13.87
CA ALA A 14 4.47 -6.05 14.91
C ALA A 14 3.34 -6.06 15.93
N GLY A 15 2.96 -7.24 16.42
CA GLY A 15 1.98 -7.36 17.49
C GLY A 15 1.97 -8.75 18.10
N ASN A 16 0.84 -9.09 18.75
CA ASN A 16 0.67 -10.38 19.42
C ASN A 16 -0.56 -11.11 18.87
N ASN A 17 -0.50 -12.43 18.82
CA ASN A 17 -1.68 -13.28 18.82
C ASN A 17 -2.11 -13.50 20.27
N VAL A 18 -3.37 -13.25 20.59
CA VAL A 18 -3.91 -13.34 21.95
C VAL A 18 -4.92 -14.48 21.96
N SER A 19 -4.70 -15.50 22.79
CA SER A 19 -5.66 -16.60 22.95
C SER A 19 -6.86 -16.17 23.80
N HIS A 20 -7.92 -17.00 23.83
CA HIS A 20 -9.04 -16.80 24.75
C HIS A 20 -8.63 -16.75 26.23
N ALA A 21 -7.53 -17.44 26.60
CA ALA A 21 -6.94 -17.38 27.94
C ALA A 21 -5.98 -16.20 28.12
N ASN A 22 -5.93 -15.24 27.18
CA ASN A 22 -5.03 -14.10 27.15
C ASN A 22 -3.52 -14.43 27.06
N ASN A 23 -3.15 -15.62 26.60
CA ASN A 23 -1.75 -15.94 26.32
C ASN A 23 -1.31 -15.18 25.06
N LYS A 24 -0.20 -14.43 25.16
CA LYS A 24 0.29 -13.55 24.09
C LYS A 24 1.52 -14.16 23.41
N THR A 25 1.45 -14.43 22.11
CA THR A 25 2.59 -14.85 21.29
C THR A 25 2.93 -13.81 20.24
N ARG A 26 4.22 -13.51 20.02
CA ARG A 26 4.65 -12.48 19.06
C ARG A 26 4.32 -12.90 17.63
N ARG A 27 3.77 -11.97 16.83
CA ARG A 27 3.47 -12.15 15.40
C ARG A 27 3.78 -10.89 14.60
N ARG A 28 4.04 -11.05 13.30
CA ARG A 28 4.09 -9.96 12.32
C ARG A 28 2.84 -9.97 11.43
N PHE A 29 2.24 -8.81 11.22
CA PHE A 29 1.14 -8.57 10.28
C PHE A 29 1.72 -8.01 9.00
N MET A 30 1.64 -8.79 7.92
CA MET A 30 2.20 -8.41 6.63
C MET A 30 1.12 -7.76 5.76
N PRO A 31 1.43 -6.66 5.04
CA PRO A 31 0.49 -6.10 4.08
C PRO A 31 0.25 -7.09 2.92
N ASN A 32 -0.98 -7.11 2.41
CA ASN A 32 -1.30 -7.86 1.19
C ASN A 32 -0.79 -7.08 -0.02
N LEU A 33 0.38 -7.46 -0.53
CA LEU A 33 1.05 -6.81 -1.67
C LEU A 33 0.66 -7.53 -2.97
N CYS A 34 0.17 -6.76 -3.94
CA CYS A 34 -0.21 -7.20 -5.27
C CYS A 34 0.68 -6.51 -6.31
N ASN A 35 1.15 -7.26 -7.31
CA ASN A 35 1.84 -6.68 -8.46
C ASN A 35 0.78 -6.25 -9.48
N VAL A 36 0.66 -4.95 -9.71
CA VAL A 36 -0.37 -4.37 -10.59
C VAL A 36 0.26 -3.38 -11.56
N SER A 37 -0.36 -3.24 -12.72
CA SER A 37 0.00 -2.22 -13.70
C SER A 37 -1.04 -1.11 -13.62
N LEU A 38 -0.60 0.12 -13.35
CA LEU A 38 -1.45 1.31 -13.36
C LEU A 38 -1.07 2.20 -14.55
N ILE A 39 -2.07 2.81 -15.18
CA ILE A 39 -1.88 3.72 -16.30
C ILE A 39 -1.93 5.15 -15.75
N SER A 40 -1.00 6.00 -16.20
CA SER A 40 -1.08 7.44 -16.02
C SER A 40 -1.76 8.02 -17.26
N ASP A 41 -2.86 8.73 -17.06
CA ASP A 41 -3.63 9.39 -18.12
C ASP A 41 -2.89 10.62 -18.65
N ALA A 42 -2.13 11.31 -17.79
CA ALA A 42 -1.35 12.48 -18.18
C ALA A 42 -0.20 12.15 -19.14
N MET A 43 0.45 11.00 -18.96
CA MET A 43 1.60 10.58 -19.78
C MET A 43 1.25 9.45 -20.76
N GLY A 44 0.10 8.79 -20.63
CA GLY A 44 -0.29 7.62 -21.41
C GLY A 44 0.61 6.39 -21.16
N LEU A 45 1.40 6.40 -20.09
CA LEU A 45 2.37 5.35 -19.77
C LEU A 45 1.81 4.38 -18.73
N THR A 46 2.21 3.11 -18.85
CA THR A 46 1.86 2.07 -17.88
C THR A 46 3.03 1.82 -16.94
N TYR A 47 2.80 1.97 -15.64
CA TYR A 47 3.78 1.70 -14.59
C TYR A 47 3.41 0.44 -13.83
N ARG A 48 4.43 -0.40 -13.58
CA ARG A 48 4.28 -1.61 -12.76
C ARG A 48 4.69 -1.31 -11.34
N PHE A 49 3.79 -1.58 -10.40
CA PHE A 49 4.04 -1.35 -9.00
C PHE A 49 3.66 -2.56 -8.15
N ARG A 50 4.31 -2.68 -7.00
CA ARG A 50 3.93 -3.57 -5.92
C ARG A 50 3.19 -2.78 -4.84
N ILE A 51 1.87 -2.84 -4.90
CA ILE A 51 0.98 -1.99 -4.10
C ILE A 51 0.18 -2.84 -3.12
N SER A 52 -0.17 -2.29 -1.96
CA SER A 52 -1.10 -2.94 -1.04
C SER A 52 -2.53 -2.93 -1.58
N ALA A 53 -3.32 -3.98 -1.31
CA ALA A 53 -4.72 -4.03 -1.77
C ALA A 53 -5.56 -2.81 -1.34
N ILE A 54 -5.29 -2.24 -0.15
CA ILE A 54 -5.97 -1.03 0.32
C ILE A 54 -5.57 0.19 -0.52
N ALA A 55 -4.29 0.33 -0.85
CA ALA A 55 -3.83 1.43 -1.70
C ALA A 55 -4.44 1.34 -3.10
N LEU A 56 -4.52 0.14 -3.69
CA LEU A 56 -5.21 -0.07 -4.97
C LEU A 56 -6.67 0.41 -4.90
N LYS A 57 -7.41 0.02 -3.85
CA LYS A 57 -8.80 0.49 -3.63
C LYS A 57 -8.88 2.01 -3.53
N THR A 58 -7.87 2.64 -2.94
CA THR A 58 -7.85 4.11 -2.74
C THR A 58 -7.58 4.83 -4.05
N VAL A 59 -6.68 4.29 -4.89
CA VAL A 59 -6.40 4.81 -6.24
C VAL A 59 -7.67 4.79 -7.10
N GLU A 60 -8.37 3.66 -7.14
CA GLU A 60 -9.65 3.54 -7.87
C GLU A 60 -10.71 4.51 -7.34
N HIS A 61 -10.86 4.60 -6.02
CA HIS A 61 -11.82 5.52 -5.41
C HIS A 61 -11.50 7.00 -5.70
N ARG A 62 -10.22 7.37 -5.88
CA ARG A 62 -9.82 8.73 -6.24
C ARG A 62 -9.90 8.99 -7.75
N GLY A 63 -10.20 7.99 -8.57
CA GLY A 63 -10.38 8.13 -10.01
C GLY A 63 -9.10 7.95 -10.83
N GLY A 64 -8.16 7.12 -10.37
CA GLY A 64 -6.95 6.78 -11.12
C GLY A 64 -5.66 7.22 -10.45
N LEU A 65 -4.52 6.88 -11.07
CA LEU A 65 -3.19 7.15 -10.53
C LEU A 65 -2.93 8.66 -10.38
N ASP A 66 -3.18 9.43 -11.44
CA ASP A 66 -2.84 10.85 -11.47
C ASP A 66 -3.71 11.66 -10.49
N ALA A 67 -5.01 11.36 -10.44
CA ALA A 67 -5.92 11.97 -9.47
C ALA A 67 -5.56 11.61 -8.02
N PHE A 68 -5.07 10.39 -7.79
CA PHE A 68 -4.55 9.98 -6.49
C PHE A 68 -3.31 10.79 -6.09
N LEU A 69 -2.35 10.95 -7.00
CA LEU A 69 -1.09 11.67 -6.74
C LEU A 69 -1.33 13.18 -6.53
N LEU A 70 -2.23 13.80 -7.30
CA LEU A 70 -2.57 15.21 -7.12
C LEU A 70 -3.25 15.51 -5.78
N LYS A 71 -3.96 14.53 -5.22
CA LYS A 71 -4.73 14.68 -3.97
C LYS A 71 -3.99 14.19 -2.73
N ALA A 72 -3.03 13.29 -2.89
CA ALA A 72 -2.25 12.76 -1.78
C ALA A 72 -1.29 13.83 -1.25
N GLY A 73 -1.22 13.97 0.07
CA GLY A 73 -0.18 14.78 0.72
C GLY A 73 1.15 14.03 0.77
N ASN A 74 2.25 14.77 0.95
CA ASN A 74 3.61 14.20 1.04
C ASN A 74 3.75 13.15 2.15
N ASP A 75 2.97 13.25 3.23
CA ASP A 75 3.00 12.29 4.35
C ASP A 75 2.35 10.94 4.01
N GLU A 76 1.43 10.91 3.03
CA GLU A 76 0.74 9.68 2.61
C GLU A 76 1.50 8.91 1.53
N LEU A 77 2.49 9.55 0.91
CA LEU A 77 3.27 9.01 -0.21
C LEU A 77 4.59 8.43 0.30
N SER A 78 5.01 7.33 -0.31
CA SER A 78 6.34 6.78 -0.11
C SER A 78 7.35 7.50 -1.01
N ASP A 79 8.63 7.46 -0.66
CA ASP A 79 9.75 8.03 -1.46
C ASP A 79 9.91 7.43 -2.88
N LYS A 80 9.09 6.43 -3.22
CA LYS A 80 9.09 5.70 -4.50
C LYS A 80 7.80 5.90 -5.29
N ALA A 81 6.88 6.70 -4.77
CA ALA A 81 5.57 6.98 -5.35
C ALA A 81 5.67 8.05 -6.46
#